data_AF-A0A8C9UQF9-F1
#
_entry.id   AF-A0A8C9UQF9-F1
#
_cell.length_a   1.000
_cell.length_b   1.000
_cell.length_c   1.000
_cell.angle_alpha   90.00
_cell.angle_beta   90.00
_cell.angle_gamma   90.00
#
_symmetry.space_group_name_H-M   'P 1'
#
loop_
_entity.id
_entity.type
_entity.pdbx_description
1 polymer ?
#
loop_
_entity_poly.entity_id
_entity_poly.type
_entity_poly.pdbx_seq_one_letter_code
_entity_poly.pdbx_strand_id
1 'polypeptide(L)'
;MAHLQSNKDLISTGMKEFNVLLNQQVFNDPLISEEDMVTVVDDWVNFYVNYYKQHMKGEQQEQVGALQELQQQLDILAKSFLVKYKDFLKSHEHPNHKLPSF
;
A
#
# COMPACT_ATOMS: atom_id res chain seq x y z
N MET A 1 -22.60 -16.76 8.80
CA MET A 1 -21.22 -16.94 9.31
C MET A 1 -20.54 -18.19 8.74
N ALA A 2 -20.94 -18.73 7.57
CA ALA A 2 -20.35 -19.97 7.03
C ALA A 2 -19.00 -19.74 6.34
N HIS A 3 -18.68 -18.50 5.95
CA HIS A 3 -17.48 -18.16 5.17
C HIS A 3 -16.52 -17.19 5.86
N LEU A 4 -16.77 -16.85 7.14
CA LEU A 4 -15.98 -15.86 7.88
C LEU A 4 -14.50 -16.22 7.93
N GLN A 5 -14.16 -17.50 8.14
CA GLN A 5 -12.76 -17.92 8.19
C GLN A 5 -12.08 -17.80 6.83
N SER A 6 -12.73 -18.23 5.74
CA SER A 6 -12.17 -18.11 4.40
C SER A 6 -11.91 -16.65 4.01
N ASN A 7 -12.82 -15.74 4.38
CA ASN A 7 -12.61 -14.30 4.11
C ASN A 7 -11.46 -13.73 4.95
N LYS A 8 -11.29 -14.16 6.21
CA LYS A 8 -10.12 -13.79 7.03
C LYS A 8 -8.80 -14.28 6.44
N ASP A 9 -8.77 -15.50 5.92
CA ASP A 9 -7.59 -16.06 5.29
C ASP A 9 -7.22 -15.27 4.02
N LEU A 10 -8.21 -14.85 3.23
CA LEU A 10 -8.02 -13.96 2.07
C LEU A 10 -7.48 -12.60 2.50
N ILE A 11 -8.03 -11.99 3.56
CA ILE A 11 -7.53 -10.70 4.09
C ILE A 11 -6.07 -10.83 4.51
N SER A 12 -5.73 -11.87 5.28
CA SER A 12 -4.35 -12.10 5.73
C SER A 12 -3.39 -12.29 4.55
N THR A 13 -3.83 -13.01 3.51
CA THR A 13 -3.06 -13.21 2.27
C THR A 13 -2.84 -11.88 1.55
N GLY A 14 -3.90 -11.09 1.34
CA GLY A 14 -3.82 -9.78 0.69
C GLY A 14 -2.91 -8.81 1.43
N MET A 15 -2.99 -8.75 2.77
CA MET A 15 -2.07 -7.94 3.58
C MET A 15 -0.61 -8.39 3.41
N LYS A 16 -0.35 -9.70 3.39
CA LYS A 16 1.01 -10.22 3.25
C LYS A 16 1.60 -9.90 1.88
N GLU A 17 0.84 -10.13 0.81
CA GLU A 17 1.25 -9.83 -0.56
C GLU A 17 1.48 -8.33 -0.76
N PHE A 18 0.56 -7.49 -0.27
CA PHE A 18 0.70 -6.04 -0.35
C PHE A 18 1.93 -5.54 0.44
N ASN A 19 2.17 -6.07 1.64
CA ASN A 19 3.37 -5.73 2.39
C ASN A 19 4.66 -6.18 1.67
N VAL A 20 4.64 -7.32 0.99
CA VAL A 20 5.78 -7.73 0.14
C VAL A 20 5.99 -6.75 -1.01
N LEU A 21 4.92 -6.35 -1.71
CA LEU A 21 4.97 -5.35 -2.78
C LEU A 21 5.59 -4.02 -2.29
N LEU A 22 5.15 -3.52 -1.13
CA LEU A 22 5.68 -2.28 -0.54
C LEU A 22 7.16 -2.40 -0.17
N ASN A 23 7.58 -3.53 0.41
CA ASN A 23 8.98 -3.74 0.81
C ASN A 23 9.93 -4.01 -0.37
N GLN A 24 9.40 -4.38 -1.54
CA GLN A 24 10.17 -4.54 -2.77
C GLN A 24 10.45 -3.22 -3.48
N GLN A 25 9.80 -2.13 -3.09
CA GLN A 25 10.03 -0.83 -3.71
C GLN A 25 11.45 -0.35 -3.43
N VAL A 26 12.24 -0.20 -4.49
CA VAL A 26 13.58 0.36 -4.44
C VAL A 26 13.50 1.80 -4.92
N PHE A 27 13.75 2.75 -4.02
CA PHE A 27 13.76 4.17 -4.36
C PHE A 27 15.09 4.52 -5.03
N ASN A 28 15.06 4.67 -6.36
CA ASN A 28 16.22 5.00 -7.18
C ASN A 28 15.93 6.21 -8.06
N ASP A 29 16.99 6.88 -8.50
CA ASP A 29 16.88 8.01 -9.42
C ASP A 29 16.37 7.59 -10.82
N PRO A 30 15.47 8.37 -11.44
CA PRO A 30 14.87 9.60 -10.92
C PRO A 30 13.77 9.31 -9.88
N LEU A 31 13.85 10.00 -8.74
CA LEU A 31 12.82 9.94 -7.70
C LEU A 31 11.53 10.60 -8.18
N ILE A 32 10.39 9.94 -7.96
CA ILE A 32 9.07 10.52 -8.23
C ILE A 32 8.65 11.43 -7.06
N SER A 33 7.73 12.35 -7.30
CA SER A 33 7.25 13.22 -6.21
C SER A 33 6.48 12.43 -5.14
N GLU A 34 6.30 13.03 -3.95
CA GLU A 34 5.43 12.46 -2.91
C GLU A 34 4.01 12.25 -3.45
N GLU A 35 3.48 13.20 -4.22
CA GLU A 35 2.13 13.16 -4.82
C GLU A 35 1.97 12.01 -5.83
N ASP A 36 2.99 11.81 -6.67
CA ASP A 36 2.98 10.69 -7.62
C ASP A 36 3.01 9.35 -6.89
N MET A 37 3.81 9.23 -5.83
CA MET A 37 3.87 8.00 -5.04
C MET A 37 2.55 7.71 -4.30
N VAL A 38 1.88 8.75 -3.79
CA VAL A 38 0.52 8.61 -3.21
C VAL A 38 -0.42 8.02 -4.25
N THR A 39 -0.42 8.57 -5.48
CA THR A 39 -1.26 8.08 -6.57
C THR A 39 -0.98 6.61 -6.90
N VAL A 40 0.31 6.23 -6.98
CA VAL A 40 0.72 4.83 -7.23
C VAL A 40 0.24 3.89 -6.14
N VAL A 41 0.39 4.28 -4.87
CA VAL A 41 -0.03 3.45 -3.73
C VAL A 41 -1.56 3.32 -3.66
N ASP A 42 -2.30 4.40 -3.92
CA ASP A 42 -3.77 4.38 -4.00
C ASP A 42 -4.25 3.46 -5.13
N ASP A 43 -3.59 3.48 -6.29
CA ASP A 43 -3.88 2.57 -7.40
C ASP A 43 -3.64 1.11 -7.01
N TRP A 44 -2.57 0.81 -6.26
CA TRP A 44 -2.33 -0.53 -5.75
C TRP A 44 -3.39 -0.98 -4.75
N VAL A 45 -3.81 -0.12 -3.82
CA VAL A 45 -4.91 -0.43 -2.89
C VAL A 45 -6.17 -0.77 -3.67
N ASN A 46 -6.54 0.06 -4.65
CA ASN A 46 -7.70 -0.17 -5.51
C ASN A 46 -7.59 -1.48 -6.30
N PHE A 47 -6.41 -1.80 -6.82
CA PHE A 47 -6.15 -3.06 -7.52
C PHE A 47 -6.40 -4.27 -6.60
N TYR A 48 -5.84 -4.26 -5.39
CA TYR A 48 -6.01 -5.36 -4.42
C TYR A 48 -7.47 -5.49 -4.00
N VAL A 49 -8.14 -4.38 -3.66
CA VAL A 49 -9.55 -4.40 -3.26
C VAL A 49 -10.42 -4.97 -4.38
N ASN A 50 -10.21 -4.54 -5.63
CA ASN A 50 -10.97 -5.04 -6.78
C ASN A 50 -10.69 -6.52 -7.07
N TYR A 51 -9.44 -6.96 -6.95
CA TYR A 51 -9.07 -8.36 -7.10
C TYR A 51 -9.76 -9.23 -6.04
N TYR A 52 -9.61 -8.90 -4.76
CA TYR A 52 -10.17 -9.70 -3.66
C TYR A 52 -11.69 -9.63 -3.60
N LYS A 53 -12.33 -8.56 -4.08
CA LYS A 53 -13.79 -8.45 -4.21
C LYS A 53 -14.42 -9.61 -4.97
N GLN A 54 -13.74 -10.13 -5.99
CA GLN A 54 -14.23 -11.27 -6.77
C GLN A 54 -14.05 -12.61 -6.05
N HIS A 55 -13.23 -12.66 -4.99
CA HIS A 55 -12.87 -13.88 -4.26
C HIS A 55 -13.59 -14.03 -2.92
N MET A 56 -14.19 -12.96 -2.39
CA MET A 56 -14.94 -12.99 -1.12
C MET A 56 -16.17 -13.89 -1.23
N LYS A 57 -16.43 -14.64 -0.16
CA LYS A 57 -17.53 -15.62 -0.09
C LYS A 57 -18.58 -15.20 0.94
N GLY A 58 -19.75 -15.82 0.83
CA GLY A 58 -20.86 -15.61 1.76
C GLY A 58 -21.87 -14.57 1.29
N GLU A 59 -22.73 -14.16 2.21
CA GLU A 59 -23.79 -13.19 1.91
C GLU A 59 -23.21 -11.80 1.62
N GLN A 60 -24.00 -10.94 0.96
CA GLN A 60 -23.55 -9.60 0.57
C GLN A 60 -23.01 -8.80 1.76
N GLN A 61 -23.62 -8.91 2.94
CA GLN A 61 -23.14 -8.24 4.15
C GLN A 61 -21.78 -8.78 4.62
N GLU A 62 -21.54 -10.08 4.53
CA GLU A 62 -20.26 -10.71 4.90
C GLU A 62 -19.15 -10.28 3.92
N GLN A 63 -19.47 -10.24 2.62
CA GLN A 63 -18.52 -9.78 1.59
C GLN A 63 -18.16 -8.30 1.75
N VAL A 64 -19.16 -7.44 1.98
CA VAL A 64 -18.95 -6.00 2.19
C VAL A 64 -18.10 -5.76 3.44
N GLY A 65 -18.41 -6.44 4.55
CA GLY A 65 -17.62 -6.32 5.78
C GLY A 65 -16.18 -6.76 5.59
N ALA A 66 -15.95 -7.91 4.93
CA ALA A 66 -14.60 -8.40 4.66
C ALA A 66 -13.81 -7.49 3.71
N LEU A 67 -14.46 -6.87 2.73
CA LEU A 67 -13.80 -5.92 1.83
C LEU A 67 -13.45 -4.61 2.51
N GLN A 68 -14.33 -4.10 3.37
CA GLN A 68 -14.03 -2.92 4.18
C GLN A 68 -12.84 -3.20 5.12
N GLU A 69 -12.81 -4.37 5.74
CA GLU A 69 -11.69 -4.78 6.58
C GLU A 69 -10.39 -4.88 5.78
N LEU A 70 -10.41 -5.52 4.60
CA LEU A 70 -9.25 -5.57 3.71
C LEU A 70 -8.76 -4.16 3.37
N GLN A 71 -9.64 -3.29 2.87
CA GLN A 71 -9.28 -1.93 2.48
C GLN A 71 -8.63 -1.16 3.63
N GLN A 72 -9.22 -1.22 4.83
CA GLN A 72 -8.65 -0.55 6.01
C GLN A 72 -7.24 -1.04 6.35
N GLN A 73 -7.00 -2.35 6.26
CA GLN A 73 -5.66 -2.90 6.54
C GLN A 73 -4.64 -2.48 5.48
N LEU A 74 -5.02 -2.46 4.21
CA LEU A 74 -4.16 -1.99 3.12
C LEU A 74 -3.83 -0.50 3.28
N ASP A 75 -4.83 0.34 3.64
CA ASP A 75 -4.64 1.77 3.88
C ASP A 75 -3.65 2.04 5.03
N ILE A 76 -3.66 1.21 6.08
CA ILE A 76 -2.72 1.32 7.20
C ILE A 76 -1.29 1.03 6.73
N LEU A 77 -1.11 -0.04 5.95
CA LEU A 77 0.20 -0.41 5.40
C LEU A 77 0.71 0.66 4.42
N ALA A 78 -0.17 1.15 3.54
CA ALA A 78 0.10 2.23 2.60
C ALA A 78 0.58 3.50 3.31
N LYS A 79 -0.15 3.96 4.34
CA LYS A 79 0.24 5.14 5.14
C LYS A 79 1.61 4.98 5.78
N SER A 80 1.89 3.80 6.36
CA SER A 80 3.21 3.53 6.96
C SER A 80 4.33 3.60 5.93
N PHE A 81 4.09 3.10 4.72
CA PHE A 81 5.04 3.18 3.61
C PHE A 81 5.26 4.62 3.11
N LEU A 82 4.18 5.38 2.90
CA LEU A 82 4.26 6.77 2.43
C LEU A 82 5.02 7.68 3.42
N VAL A 83 4.89 7.45 4.74
CA VAL A 83 5.70 8.15 5.74
C VAL A 83 7.20 7.88 5.53
N LYS A 84 7.59 6.61 5.33
CA LYS A 84 8.98 6.25 5.05
C LYS A 84 9.48 6.88 3.76
N TYR A 85 8.64 6.91 2.72
CA TYR A 85 8.98 7.53 1.44
C TYR A 85 9.21 9.03 1.57
N LYS A 86 8.32 9.73 2.30
CA LYS A 86 8.45 11.16 2.58
C LYS A 86 9.75 11.47 3.32
N ASP A 87 10.11 10.68 4.33
CA ASP A 87 11.36 10.87 5.07
C ASP A 87 12.59 10.58 4.20
N PHE A 88 12.50 9.58 3.30
CA PHE A 88 13.52 9.30 2.30
C PHE A 88 13.72 10.49 1.34
N LEU A 89 12.64 11.08 0.80
CA LEU A 89 12.72 12.25 -0.07
C LEU A 89 13.42 13.44 0.63
N LYS A 90 13.03 13.76 1.87
CA LYS A 90 13.68 14.83 2.65
C LYS A 90 15.18 14.60 2.84
N SER A 91 15.60 13.35 3.03
CA SER A 91 17.04 13.02 3.14
C SER A 91 17.81 13.22 1.83
N HIS A 92 17.14 13.06 0.68
CA HIS A 92 17.70 13.27 -0.68
C HIS A 92 17.58 14.71 -1.19
N GLU A 93 16.78 15.57 -0.54
CA GLU A 93 16.85 17.02 -0.73
C GLU A 93 18.05 17.65 0.00
N HIS A 94 18.67 16.94 0.95
CA HIS A 94 19.80 17.41 1.75
C HIS A 94 21.25 17.07 1.28
N PRO A 95 21.54 16.44 0.13
CA PRO A 95 22.92 16.26 -0.33
C PRO A 95 23.41 17.50 -1.07
N ASN A 96 24.22 18.31 -0.38
CA ASN A 96 25.21 19.24 -0.96
C ASN A 96 24.73 20.30 -1.97
N HIS A 97 24.19 21.41 -1.46
CA HIS A 97 24.49 22.73 -2.05
C HIS A 97 25.72 23.35 -1.37
N LYS A 98 26.86 22.66 -1.44
CA LYS A 98 28.17 23.29 -1.23
C LYS A 98 28.97 23.07 -2.51
N LEU A 99 28.63 23.86 -3.53
CA LEU A 99 29.53 24.10 -4.64
C LEU A 99 30.81 24.70 -4.02
N PRO A 100 31.99 24.08 -4.19
CA PRO A 100 33.23 24.80 -3.90
C PRO A 100 33.31 25.93 -4.94
N SER A 101 33.15 27.16 -4.46
CA SER A 101 33.47 28.35 -5.25
C SER A 101 34.95 28.27 -5.62
N PHE A 102 35.25 28.12 -6.91
CA PHE A 102 36.56 28.37 -7.49
C PHE A 102 36.67 29.84 -7.90
#